data_AF-P71118-F1
#
_entry.id   AF-P71118-F1
#
_cell.length_a   1.000
_cell.length_b   1.000
_cell.length_c   1.000
_cell.angle_alpha   90.00
_cell.angle_beta   90.00
_cell.angle_gamma   90.00
#
_symmetry.space_group_name_H-M   'P 1'
#
loop_
_entity.id
_entity.type
_entity.pdbx_description
1 polymer ?
#
loop_
_entity_poly.entity_id
_entity_poly.type
_entity_poly.pdbx_seq_one_letter_code
_entity_poly.pdbx_strand_id
1 'polypeptide(L)' 'AYKKSARIVGDVIGKYHPHGDTAVYDALVRMAQDFSMRYPSIDGQGNFGSIDGDGAAAMR' A
#
# COMPACT_ATOMS: atom_id res chain seq x y z
N ALA A 1 -6.55 -10.58 11.58
CA ALA A 1 -5.64 -11.29 10.65
C ALA A 1 -5.38 -10.41 9.45
N TYR A 2 -4.12 -10.29 9.02
CA TYR A 2 -3.75 -9.53 7.83
C TYR A 2 -4.37 -10.13 6.56
N LYS A 3 -4.58 -9.29 5.56
CA LYS A 3 -5.11 -9.68 4.23
C LYS A 3 -4.13 -9.26 3.16
N LYS A 4 -4.11 -9.98 2.04
CA LYS A 4 -3.25 -9.65 0.89
C LYS A 4 -3.64 -8.30 0.28
N SER A 5 -2.65 -7.44 0.03
CA SER A 5 -2.84 -6.09 -0.52
C SER A 5 -3.55 -6.11 -1.88
N ALA A 6 -3.22 -7.08 -2.75
CA ALA A 6 -3.89 -7.26 -4.05
C ALA A 6 -5.42 -7.35 -3.97
N ARG A 7 -5.96 -7.96 -2.91
CA ARG A 7 -7.41 -8.05 -2.72
C ARG A 7 -8.01 -6.67 -2.44
N ILE A 8 -7.38 -5.89 -1.55
CA ILE A 8 -7.85 -4.56 -1.17
C ILE A 8 -7.75 -3.61 -2.37
N VAL A 9 -6.63 -3.65 -3.10
CA VAL A 9 -6.42 -2.87 -4.33
C VAL A 9 -7.50 -3.20 -5.37
N GLY A 10 -7.76 -4.49 -5.63
CA GLY A 10 -8.81 -4.92 -6.57
C GLY A 10 -10.22 -4.49 -6.14
N ASP A 11 -10.54 -4.59 -4.85
CA ASP A 11 -11.82 -4.13 -4.31
C ASP A 11 -12.02 -2.62 -4.49
N VAL A 12 -10.98 -1.81 -4.28
CA VAL A 12 -11.03 -0.35 -4.45
C VAL A 12 -11.23 0.02 -5.93
N ILE A 13 -10.48 -0.61 -6.83
CA ILE A 13 -10.59 -0.34 -8.28
C ILE A 13 -11.97 -0.75 -8.80
N GLY A 14 -12.45 -1.93 -8.41
CA GLY A 14 -13.71 -2.47 -8.90
C GLY A 14 -14.94 -1.71 -8.42
N LYS A 15 -14.86 -1.00 -7.28
CA LYS A 15 -16.03 -0.37 -6.64
C LYS A 15 -15.98 1.15 -6.59
N TYR A 16 -14.81 1.76 -6.44
CA TYR A 16 -14.70 3.16 -6.04
C TYR A 16 -13.73 3.99 -6.89
N HIS A 17 -12.64 3.40 -7.39
CA HIS A 17 -11.55 4.17 -8.01
C HIS A 17 -10.98 3.48 -9.27
N PRO A 18 -11.64 3.61 -10.44
CA PRO A 18 -11.28 2.89 -11.66
C PRO A 18 -10.13 3.55 -12.45
N HIS A 19 -9.02 3.89 -11.76
CA HIS A 19 -7.93 4.71 -12.32
C HIS A 19 -6.53 4.07 -12.19
N GLY A 20 -6.45 2.74 -12.29
CA GLY A 20 -5.20 1.98 -12.26
C GLY A 20 -4.83 1.48 -10.85
N ASP A 21 -4.19 0.31 -10.80
CA ASP A 21 -3.81 -0.36 -9.56
C ASP A 21 -2.55 0.22 -8.93
N THR A 22 -1.58 0.66 -9.73
CA THR A 22 -0.34 1.28 -9.27
C THR A 22 -0.62 2.47 -8.35
N ALA A 23 -1.49 3.40 -8.75
CA ALA A 23 -1.80 4.59 -7.95
C ALA A 23 -2.42 4.23 -6.58
N VAL A 24 -3.28 3.21 -6.54
CA VAL A 24 -3.91 2.74 -5.30
C VAL A 24 -2.88 2.05 -4.41
N TYR A 25 -2.02 1.22 -4.98
CA TYR A 25 -1.00 0.50 -4.23
C TYR A 25 0.08 1.43 -3.67
N ASP A 26 0.55 2.40 -4.46
CA ASP A 26 1.55 3.38 -4.02
C ASP A 26 1.03 4.23 -2.85
N ALA A 27 -0.24 4.65 -2.92
CA ALA A 27 -0.89 5.36 -1.84
C ALA A 27 -1.00 4.49 -0.56
N LEU A 28 -1.38 3.22 -0.72
CA LEU A 28 -1.46 2.25 0.39
C LEU A 28 -0.09 2.06 1.05
N VAL A 29 0.96 1.87 0.24
CA VAL A 29 2.34 1.72 0.71
C VAL A 29 2.76 2.96 1.51
N ARG A 30 2.51 4.16 0.99
CA ARG A 30 2.85 5.41 1.69
C ARG A 30 2.14 5.55 3.04
N MET A 31 0.91 5.07 3.15
CA MET A 31 0.13 5.10 4.40
C MET A 31 0.58 4.08 5.44
N ALA A 32 1.40 3.11 5.06
CA ALA A 32 1.99 2.10 5.95
C ALA A 32 3.44 2.43 6.38
N GLN A 33 4.09 3.41 5.74
CA GLN A 33 5.47 3.81 6.04
C GLN A 33 5.53 4.79 7.23
N ASP A 34 6.24 4.41 8.29
CA ASP A 34 6.47 5.22 9.49
C ASP A 34 7.36 6.45 9.24
N PHE A 35 8.27 6.36 8.27
CA PHE A 35 9.11 7.47 7.82
C PHE A 35 8.38 8.47 6.91
N SER A 36 7.25 8.08 6.30
CA SER A 36 6.47 8.95 5.39
C SER A 36 5.33 9.68 6.11
N MET A 37 4.83 9.16 7.23
CA MET A 37 3.73 9.73 7.99
C MET A 37 4.01 9.71 9.49
N ARG A 38 3.75 10.83 10.18
CA ARG A 38 3.92 10.92 11.64
C ARG A 38 3.08 9.89 12.40
N TYR A 39 1.89 9.58 11.89
CA TYR A 39 0.97 8.56 12.39
C TYR A 39 0.46 7.75 11.20
N PRO A 40 1.02 6.56 10.94
CA PRO A 40 0.56 5.69 9.86
C PRO A 40 -0.90 5.28 10.04
N SER A 41 -1.66 5.32 8.95
CA SER A 41 -3.09 4.96 8.93
C SER A 41 -3.33 3.49 8.63
N ILE A 42 -2.31 2.79 8.10
CA ILE A 42 -2.37 1.38 7.74
C ILE A 42 -1.29 0.62 8.51
N ASP A 43 -1.70 -0.45 9.18
CA ASP A 43 -0.76 -1.43 9.73
C ASP A 43 -0.47 -2.51 8.68
N GLY A 44 0.78 -2.51 8.18
CA GLY A 44 1.25 -3.38 7.11
C GLY A 44 2.31 -4.36 7.59
N GLN A 45 2.25 -5.60 7.08
CA GLN A 45 3.29 -6.61 7.32
C GLN A 45 3.95 -7.01 6.00
N GLY A 46 5.27 -6.81 5.88
CA GLY A 46 6.05 -7.10 4.67
C GLY A 46 7.09 -6.03 4.39
N ASN A 47 7.66 -6.03 3.18
CA ASN A 47 8.57 -4.97 2.73
C ASN A 47 7.76 -3.81 2.12
N PHE A 48 7.68 -2.70 2.86
CA PHE A 48 7.04 -1.45 2.43
C PHE A 48 8.06 -0.37 2.01
N GLY A 49 9.30 -0.75 1.72
CA GLY A 49 10.37 0.16 1.34
C GLY A 49 11.13 0.71 2.54
N SER A 50 12.13 1.54 2.25
CA SER A 50 13.06 2.09 3.23
C SER A 50 13.26 3.60 2.99
N ILE A 51 13.85 4.28 3.97
CA ILE A 51 14.27 5.69 3.84
C ILE A 51 15.35 5.88 2.78
N ASP A 52 16.10 4.81 2.47
CA ASP A 52 17.19 4.80 1.49
C ASP A 52 16.67 4.80 0.03
N GLY A 53 15.35 4.72 -0.16
CA GLY A 53 14.70 4.79 -1.46
C GLY A 53 14.36 3.43 -2.07
N ASP A 54 14.51 2.34 -1.32
CA ASP A 54 14.04 1.03 -1.78
C ASP A 54 12.51 1.03 -1.88
N GLY A 55 11.99 0.56 -3.01
CA GLY A 55 10.56 0.42 -3.24
C GLY A 55 9.95 -0.72 -2.41
N ALA A 56 8.64 -0.65 -2.20
CA ALA A 56 7.88 -1.76 -1.62
C ALA A 56 7.90 -3.00 -2.53
N ALA A 57 7.77 -4.18 -1.93
CA ALA A 57 7.56 -5.40 -2.69
C ALA A 57 6.23 -5.35 -3.45
N ALA A 58 6.04 -6.24 -4.43
CA ALA A 58 4.77 -6.35 -5.15
C ALA A 58 3.60 -6.70 -4.22
N MET A 59 2.38 -6.25 -4.55
CA MET A 59 1.17 -6.38 -3.74
C MET A 59 0.66 -7.81 -3.43
N ARG A 60 1.37 -8.86 -3.87
CA ARG A 60 0.92 -10.26 -3.87
C ARG A 60 1.38 -11.06 -2.65
#